data_AF-A0A0C1N6C6-F1
#
_entry.id   AF-A0A0C1N6C6-F1
#
_cell.length_a   1.000
_cell.length_b   1.000
_cell.length_c   1.000
_cell.angle_alpha   90.00
_cell.angle_beta   90.00
_cell.angle_gamma   90.00
#
_symmetry.space_group_name_H-M   'P 1'
#
loop_
_entity.id
_entity.type
_entity.pdbx_description
1 polymer ?
#
loop_
_entity_poly.entity_id
_entity_poly.type
_entity_poly.pdbx_seq_one_letter_code
_entity_poly.pdbx_strand_id
1 'polypeptide(L)' 'MTKLNYNAISDNDLLNYVKQHSEDNEAFYTYIDSKRAAQPDPKPMSVEEAEAELQRRVGQPL' A
#
# COMPACT_ATOMS: atom_id res chain seq x y z
N MET A 1 -8.76 -14.49 -20.16
CA MET A 1 -7.44 -14.07 -19.68
C MET A 1 -7.21 -14.71 -18.32
N THR A 2 -6.04 -15.29 -18.10
CA THR A 2 -5.64 -15.87 -16.81
C THR A 2 -5.45 -14.73 -15.82
N LYS A 3 -6.29 -14.69 -14.79
CA LYS A 3 -6.19 -13.70 -13.72
C LYS A 3 -4.94 -13.99 -12.89
N LEU A 4 -4.11 -12.99 -12.65
CA LEU A 4 -2.92 -13.14 -11.81
C LEU A 4 -3.38 -13.48 -10.39
N ASN A 5 -2.74 -14.45 -9.75
CA ASN A 5 -3.03 -14.74 -8.35
C ASN A 5 -2.23 -13.79 -7.45
N TYR A 6 -2.84 -12.67 -7.08
CA TYR A 6 -2.20 -11.62 -6.28
C TYR A 6 -1.73 -12.10 -4.90
N ASN A 7 -2.34 -13.15 -4.35
CA ASN A 7 -1.94 -13.74 -3.06
C ASN A 7 -0.71 -14.66 -3.16
N ALA A 8 -0.31 -15.05 -4.38
CA ALA A 8 0.80 -15.97 -4.61
C ALA A 8 2.12 -15.26 -4.98
N ILE A 9 2.08 -13.94 -5.19
CA ILE A 9 3.26 -13.14 -5.52
C ILE A 9 3.77 -12.38 -4.30
N SER A 10 5.03 -11.95 -4.34
CA SER A 10 5.60 -11.17 -3.25
C SER A 10 4.95 -9.78 -3.14
N ASP A 11 4.94 -9.20 -1.93
CA ASP A 11 4.43 -7.83 -1.73
C ASP A 11 5.13 -6.79 -2.63
N ASN A 12 6.42 -6.98 -2.93
CA ASN A 12 7.18 -6.06 -3.79
C ASN A 12 6.73 -6.18 -5.25
N ASP A 13 6.50 -7.40 -5.72
CA ASP A 13 5.99 -7.65 -7.07
C ASP A 13 4.55 -7.15 -7.21
N LEU A 14 3.73 -7.36 -6.18
CA LEU A 14 2.35 -6.85 -6.14
C LEU A 14 2.33 -5.32 -6.12
N LEU A 15 3.22 -4.67 -5.36
CA LEU A 15 3.37 -3.22 -5.37
C LEU A 15 3.77 -2.69 -6.75
N ASN A 16 4.73 -3.34 -7.41
CA ASN A 16 5.16 -2.96 -8.75
C ASN A 16 4.04 -3.14 -9.78
N TYR A 17 3.28 -4.23 -9.68
CA TYR A 17 2.11 -4.47 -10.52
C TYR A 17 1.05 -3.37 -10.31
N VAL A 18 0.67 -3.07 -9.06
CA VAL A 18 -0.33 -2.03 -8.74
C VAL A 18 0.09 -0.66 -9.27
N LYS A 19 1.39 -0.32 -9.24
CA LYS A 19 1.91 0.93 -9.82
C LYS A 19 1.75 1.00 -11.34
N GLN A 20 1.83 -0.13 -12.03
CA GLN A 20 1.71 -0.23 -13.49
C GLN A 20 0.26 -0.40 -13.95
N HIS A 21 -0.62 -0.88 -13.06
CA HIS A 21 -2.01 -1.23 -13.32
C HIS A 21 -2.94 -0.53 -12.32
N SER A 22 -2.95 0.80 -12.33
CA SER A 22 -3.75 1.60 -11.39
C SER A 22 -5.26 1.43 -11.54
N GLU A 23 -5.72 0.87 -12.67
CA GLU A 23 -7.11 0.50 -12.92
C GLU A 23 -7.54 -0.82 -12.25
N ASP A 24 -6.58 -1.66 -11.87
CA ASP A 24 -6.82 -2.98 -11.27
C ASP A 24 -7.04 -2.85 -9.76
N ASN A 25 -8.28 -2.49 -9.41
CA ASN A 25 -8.70 -2.30 -8.02
C ASN A 25 -8.50 -3.56 -7.16
N GLU A 26 -8.62 -4.76 -7.74
CA GLU A 26 -8.46 -6.00 -6.98
C GLU A 26 -7.00 -6.19 -6.53
N ALA A 27 -6.05 -5.90 -7.42
CA ALA A 27 -4.63 -5.91 -7.07
C ALA A 27 -4.32 -4.87 -5.98
N PHE A 28 -4.90 -3.66 -6.11
CA PHE A 28 -4.72 -2.59 -5.11
C PHE A 28 -5.25 -3.00 -3.74
N TYR A 29 -6.49 -3.49 -3.66
CA TYR A 29 -7.08 -3.90 -2.38
C TYR A 29 -6.33 -5.07 -1.76
N THR A 30 -5.88 -6.05 -2.57
CA THR A 30 -5.08 -7.18 -2.07
C THR A 30 -3.77 -6.71 -1.42
N TYR A 31 -3.08 -5.75 -2.06
CA TYR A 31 -1.86 -5.17 -1.49
C TYR A 31 -2.11 -4.45 -0.16
N ILE A 32 -3.15 -3.62 -0.09
CA ILE A 32 -3.50 -2.88 1.13
C ILE A 32 -3.89 -3.82 2.26
N ASP A 33 -4.64 -4.89 1.97
CA ASP A 33 -5.06 -5.88 2.97
C ASP A 33 -3.84 -6.62 3.55
N SER A 34 -2.90 -7.04 2.71
CA SER A 34 -1.61 -7.61 3.13
C SER A 34 -0.86 -6.66 4.08
N LYS A 35 -0.77 -5.37 3.75
CA LYS A 35 -0.09 -4.37 4.60
C LYS A 35 -0.80 -4.10 5.92
N ARG A 36 -2.13 -4.14 5.94
CA ARG A 36 -2.92 -4.03 7.17
C ARG A 36 -2.75 -5.25 8.06
N ALA A 37 -2.80 -6.45 7.48
CA ALA A 37 -2.59 -7.70 8.23
C ALA A 37 -1.19 -7.78 8.86
N ALA A 38 -0.18 -7.21 8.19
CA ALA A 38 1.18 -7.11 8.71
C ALA A 38 1.37 -6.07 9.84
N GLN A 39 0.37 -5.20 10.09
CA GLN A 39 0.40 -4.21 11.17
C GLN A 39 -0.59 -4.60 12.29
N PRO A 40 -0.14 -5.28 13.34
CA PRO A 40 -1.02 -5.84 14.37
C PRO A 40 -1.71 -4.79 15.25
N ASP A 41 -1.31 -3.52 15.19
CA ASP A 41 -1.91 -2.43 15.95
C ASP A 41 -2.01 -1.18 15.06
N PRO A 42 -3.03 -1.09 14.19
CA PRO A 42 -3.22 0.09 13.37
C PRO A 42 -3.58 1.25 14.28
N LYS A 43 -2.61 2.12 14.57
CA LYS A 43 -2.87 3.34 15.34
C LYS A 43 -3.77 4.25 14.51
N PRO A 44 -5.01 4.53 14.95
CA PRO A 44 -5.82 5.54 14.30
C PRO A 44 -5.06 6.86 14.41
N MET A 45 -4.85 7.49 13.27
CA MET A 45 -4.16 8.76 13.14
C MET A 45 -5.17 9.79 12.65
N SER A 46 -5.24 10.94 13.29
CA SER A 46 -6.07 12.04 12.80
C SER A 46 -5.55 12.54 11.45
N VAL A 47 -6.42 13.15 10.65
CA VAL A 47 -6.03 13.72 9.34
C VAL A 47 -4.87 14.70 9.51
N GLU A 48 -4.93 15.58 10.51
CA GLU A 48 -3.87 16.53 10.85
C GLU A 48 -2.53 15.84 11.19
N GLU A 49 -2.58 14.71 11.90
CA GLU A 49 -1.38 13.94 12.25
C GLU A 49 -0.79 13.23 11.02
N ALA A 50 -1.65 12.74 10.12
CA ALA A 50 -1.23 12.11 8.86
C ALA A 50 -0.60 13.14 7.92
N GLU A 51 -1.17 14.35 7.81
CA GLU A 51 -0.61 15.45 7.02
C GLU A 51 0.73 15.92 7.57
N ALA A 52 0.86 16.07 8.90
CA ALA A 52 2.12 16.45 9.53
C ALA A 52 3.22 15.38 9.32
N GLU A 53 2.88 14.10 9.42
CA GLU A 53 3.81 12.99 9.15
C GLU A 53 4.21 12.94 7.65
N LEU A 54 3.28 13.15 6.74
CA LEU A 54 3.56 13.26 5.31
C LEU A 54 4.53 14.42 5.04
N GLN A 55 4.25 15.61 5.56
CA GLN A 55 5.12 16.78 5.41
C GLN A 55 6.54 16.55 5.94
N ARG A 56 6.69 15.84 7.08
CA ARG A 56 8.02 15.46 7.60
C ARG A 56 8.78 14.56 6.64
N ARG A 57 8.10 13.57 6.03
CA ARG A 57 8.72 12.61 5.10
C ARG A 57 9.12 13.25 3.78
N VAL A 58 8.29 14.16 3.25
CA VAL A 58 8.61 14.87 1.99
C VAL A 58 9.64 15.97 2.21
N GLY A 59 9.70 16.55 3.41
CA GLY A 59 10.62 17.63 3.77
C GLY A 59 12.02 17.19 4.21
N GLN A 60 12.28 15.90 4.41
CA GLN A 60 13.63 15.39 4.67
C GLN A 60 14.40 15.27 3.34
N PRO A 61 15.55 15.96 3.16
CA PRO A 61 16.46 15.63 2.08
C PRO A 61 17.04 14.22 2.33
N LEU A 62 17.11 13.42 1.25
CA LEU A 62 17.75 12.09 1.21
C LEU A 62 19.17 12.10 1.79
#